data_AF-A0A3R8W444-F1
#
_entry.id   AF-A0A3R8W444-F1
#
_cell.length_a   1.000
_cell.length_b   1.000
_cell.length_c   1.000
_cell.angle_alpha   90.00
_cell.angle_beta   90.00
_cell.angle_gamma   90.00
#
_symmetry.space_group_name_H-M   'P 1'
#
loop_
_entity.id
_entity.type
_entity.pdbx_description
1 polymer ?
#
loop_
_entity_poly.entity_id
_entity_poly.type
_entity_poly.pdbx_seq_one_letter_code
_entity_poly.pdbx_strand_id
1 'polypeptide(L)' 'MSPETLAQVMDVHEALEPFGGYTEWWNGPTQIKFAQHVVALGKPLREVTIGELQDIAEAVAAEMKDYFYQRIYP' A
#
# COMPACT_ATOMS: atom_id res chain seq x y z
N MET A 1 -13.04 16.67 2.17
CA MET A 1 -12.96 15.58 1.17
C MET A 1 -14.28 15.54 0.43
N SER A 2 -14.28 15.54 -0.91
CA SER A 2 -15.53 15.48 -1.67
C SER A 2 -16.06 14.04 -1.75
N PRO A 3 -17.36 13.83 -2.04
CA PRO A 3 -17.92 12.49 -2.23
C PRO A 3 -17.22 11.68 -3.33
N GLU A 4 -16.79 12.32 -4.41
CA GLU A 4 -16.06 11.69 -5.52
C GLU A 4 -14.67 11.22 -5.09
N THR A 5 -13.95 12.04 -4.30
CA THR A 5 -12.66 11.64 -3.72
C THR A 5 -12.82 10.47 -2.76
N LEU A 6 -13.91 10.43 -1.99
CA LEU A 6 -14.19 9.32 -1.09
C LEU A 6 -14.47 8.02 -1.86
N ALA A 7 -15.25 8.07 -2.94
CA ALA A 7 -15.53 6.92 -3.79
C ALA A 7 -14.24 6.33 -4.40
N GLN A 8 -13.37 7.19 -4.94
CA GLN A 8 -12.07 6.75 -5.48
C GLN A 8 -11.18 6.11 -4.43
N VAL A 9 -11.19 6.63 -3.19
CA VAL A 9 -10.47 6.03 -2.06
C VAL A 9 -11.05 4.66 -1.71
N MET A 10 -12.37 4.50 -1.75
CA MET A 10 -13.03 3.23 -1.49
C MET A 10 -12.76 2.18 -2.58
N ASP A 11 -12.78 2.56 -3.86
CA ASP A 11 -12.48 1.65 -4.97
C ASP A 11 -11.05 1.10 -4.89
N VAL A 12 -10.09 1.96 -4.50
CA VAL A 12 -8.70 1.55 -4.25
C VAL A 12 -8.62 0.63 -3.04
N HIS A 13 -9.38 0.90 -1.98
CA HIS A 13 -9.42 0.04 -0.79
C HIS A 13 -9.99 -1.35 -1.10
N GLU A 14 -11.11 -1.43 -1.83
CA GLU A 14 -11.75 -2.69 -2.20
C GLU A 14 -10.85 -3.53 -3.12
N ALA A 15 -10.21 -2.89 -4.11
CA ALA A 15 -9.26 -3.56 -5.00
C ALA A 15 -8.03 -4.13 -4.25
N LEU A 16 -7.68 -3.55 -3.10
CA LEU A 16 -6.51 -3.93 -2.31
C LEU A 16 -6.84 -4.81 -1.09
N GLU A 17 -8.13 -4.97 -0.74
CA GLU A 17 -8.62 -5.76 0.40
C GLU A 17 -8.12 -7.22 0.42
N PRO A 18 -8.04 -7.95 -0.72
CA PRO A 18 -7.54 -9.32 -0.74
C PRO A 18 -6.05 -9.47 -0.40
N PHE A 19 -5.28 -8.37 -0.43
CA PHE A 19 -3.83 -8.37 -0.20
C PHE A 19 -3.53 -8.08 1.26
N GLY A 20 -4.06 -8.96 2.14
CA GLY A 20 -4.24 -8.77 3.58
C GLY A 20 -3.04 -8.25 4.39
N GLY A 21 -1.80 -8.38 3.91
CA GLY A 21 -0.66 -7.72 4.56
C GLY A 21 -0.72 -6.19 4.54
N TYR A 22 -1.37 -5.61 3.52
CA TYR A 22 -1.60 -4.18 3.37
C TYR A 22 -2.60 -3.66 4.39
N THR A 23 -3.70 -4.40 4.65
CA THR A 23 -4.80 -3.96 5.53
C THR A 23 -4.53 -4.23 7.01
N GLU A 24 -3.79 -5.28 7.36
CA GLU A 24 -3.50 -5.63 8.76
C GLU A 24 -2.53 -4.63 9.44
N TRP A 25 -1.74 -3.89 8.66
CA TRP A 25 -0.74 -2.92 9.14
C TRP A 25 -0.69 -1.64 8.29
N TRP A 26 -1.83 -1.17 7.77
CA TRP A 26 -1.96 0.03 6.94
C TRP A 26 -1.72 1.36 7.71
N ASN A 27 -0.59 1.47 8.40
CA ASN A 27 -0.16 2.68 9.09
C ASN A 27 0.68 3.58 8.19
N GLY A 28 0.78 4.87 8.55
CA GLY A 28 1.45 5.91 7.77
C GLY A 28 2.80 5.50 7.15
N PRO A 29 3.74 4.90 7.88
CA PRO A 29 5.00 4.39 7.33
C PRO A 29 4.84 3.41 6.16
N THR A 30 3.95 2.42 6.28
CA THR A 30 3.65 1.45 5.22
C THR A 30 3.08 2.17 3.99
N GLN A 31 2.21 3.17 4.18
CA GLN A 31 1.62 3.95 3.08
C GLN A 31 2.66 4.78 2.33
N ILE A 32 3.57 5.42 3.08
CA ILE A 32 4.66 6.22 2.49
C ILE A 32 5.59 5.34 1.65
N LYS A 33 5.98 4.17 2.16
CA LYS A 33 6.83 3.22 1.42
C LYS A 33 6.13 2.70 0.18
N PHE A 34 4.86 2.29 0.28
CA PHE A 34 4.08 1.87 -0.87
C PHE A 34 4.05 2.96 -1.96
N ALA A 35 3.78 4.21 -1.59
CA ALA A 35 3.79 5.34 -2.53
C ALA A 35 5.17 5.56 -3.16
N GLN A 36 6.26 5.40 -2.40
CA GLN A 36 7.63 5.50 -2.93
C GLN A 36 7.92 4.43 -3.99
N HIS A 37 7.50 3.19 -3.76
CA HIS A 37 7.67 2.11 -4.72
C HIS A 37 6.83 2.33 -5.99
N VAL A 38 5.59 2.82 -5.85
CA VAL A 38 4.74 3.17 -7.00
C VAL A 38 5.36 4.29 -7.83
N VAL A 39 5.94 5.32 -7.19
CA VAL A 39 6.66 6.40 -7.90
C VAL A 39 7.93 5.87 -8.59
N ALA A 40 8.64 4.92 -7.97
CA ALA A 40 9.87 4.33 -8.51
C ALA A 40 9.64 3.52 -9.80
N LEU A 41 8.41 3.09 -10.10
CA LEU A 41 8.06 2.48 -11.39
C LEU A 41 8.27 3.45 -12.58
N GLY A 42 8.35 4.76 -12.33
CA GLY A 42 8.70 5.76 -13.34
C GLY A 42 7.64 5.93 -14.43
N LYS A 43 6.41 5.48 -14.21
CA LYS A 43 5.31 5.54 -15.17
C LYS A 43 4.06 6.21 -14.61
N PRO A 44 3.17 6.75 -15.47
CA PRO A 44 1.93 7.35 -15.04
C PRO A 44 1.08 6.36 -14.23
N LEU A 45 0.39 6.85 -13.20
CA LEU A 45 -0.46 6.01 -12.34
C LEU A 45 -1.53 5.23 -13.14
N ARG A 46 -2.08 5.84 -14.19
CA ARG A 46 -3.04 5.19 -15.10
C ARG A 46 -2.49 3.98 -15.88
N GLU A 47 -1.16 3.84 -15.93
CA GLU A 47 -0.45 2.74 -16.58
C GLU A 47 0.08 1.73 -15.56
N VAL A 48 -0.09 1.99 -14.25
CA VAL A 48 0.22 1.03 -13.20
C VAL A 48 -0.86 -0.03 -13.18
N THR A 49 -0.44 -1.27 -13.32
CA THR A 49 -1.32 -2.43 -13.35
C THR A 49 -1.62 -2.90 -11.93
N ILE A 50 -2.71 -3.64 -11.79
CA ILE A 50 -3.06 -4.29 -10.53
C ILE A 50 -1.94 -5.23 -10.07
N GLY A 51 -1.31 -5.99 -10.98
CA GLY A 51 -0.20 -6.89 -10.64
C GLY A 51 0.99 -6.17 -10.01
N GLU A 52 1.37 -5.00 -10.54
CA GLU A 52 2.47 -4.22 -9.94
C GLU A 52 2.13 -3.66 -8.57
N LEU A 53 0.87 -3.26 -8.35
CA LEU A 53 0.43 -2.84 -7.02
C LEU A 53 0.50 -4.00 -6.01
N GLN A 54 0.20 -5.22 -6.45
CA GLN A 54 0.30 -6.43 -5.62
C GLN A 54 1.76 -6.76 -5.29
N ASP A 55 2.65 -6.77 -6.29
CA ASP A 55 4.08 -7.01 -6.10
C ASP A 55 4.69 -5.99 -5.13
N ILE A 56 4.30 -4.72 -5.24
CA ILE A 56 4.74 -3.66 -4.33
C ILE A 56 4.18 -3.89 -2.92
N ALA A 57 2.90 -4.27 -2.78
CA ALA A 57 2.31 -4.55 -1.48
C ALA A 57 3.04 -5.70 -0.77
N GLU A 58 3.38 -6.77 -1.49
CA GLU A 58 4.17 -7.89 -0.95
C GLU A 58 5.57 -7.44 -0.52
N ALA A 59 6.26 -6.68 -1.37
CA ALA A 59 7.60 -6.16 -1.05
C ALA A 59 7.59 -5.27 0.20
N VAL A 60 6.63 -4.34 0.30
CA VAL A 60 6.51 -3.45 1.47
C VAL A 60 6.15 -4.23 2.73
N ALA A 61 5.28 -5.24 2.65
CA ALA A 61 4.95 -6.09 3.78
C ALA A 61 6.19 -6.87 4.28
N ALA A 62 7.01 -7.39 3.36
CA ALA A 62 8.27 -8.05 3.71
C ALA A 62 9.28 -7.09 4.36
N GLU A 63 9.45 -5.88 3.81
CA GLU A 63 10.34 -4.86 4.35
C GLU A 63 9.93 -4.37 5.74
N MET A 64 8.63 -4.27 5.99
CA MET A 64 8.09 -3.70 7.23
C MET A 64 7.84 -4.74 8.32
N LYS A 65 8.01 -6.03 8.01
CA LYS A 65 7.83 -7.14 8.95
C LYS A 65 8.59 -6.95 10.27
N ASP A 66 9.83 -6.45 10.18
CA ASP A 66 10.69 -6.25 11.36
C ASP A 66 10.48 -4.90 12.07
N TYR A 67 9.93 -3.90 11.36
CA TYR A 67 9.67 -2.57 11.91
C TYR A 67 8.62 -2.60 13.04
N PHE A 68 7.67 -3.53 12.97
CA PHE A 68 6.65 -3.71 14.01
C PHE A 68 7.09 -4.63 15.14
N TYR A 69 7.99 -5.60 14.89
CA TYR A 69 8.53 -6.46 15.95
C TYR A 69 9.33 -5.67 16.99
N GLN A 70 10.13 -4.67 16.58
CA GLN A 70 10.93 -3.86 17.51
C GLN A 70 10.14 -2.85 18.35
N ARG A 71 8.87 -2.57 18.00
CA ARG A 71 8.05 -1.58 18.71
C ARG A 71 7.09 -2.21 19.74
N ILE A 72 6.82 -3.51 19.62
CA ILE A 72 5.90 -4.25 20.49
C ILE A 72 6.66 -5.04 21.57
N TYR A 73 7.91 -5.44 21.30
CA TYR A 73 8.78 -6.12 22.28
C TYR A 73 10.14 -5.40 22.40
N PRO A 74 10.26 -4.40 23.28
CA PRO A 74 11.56 -3.79 23.63
C PRO A 74 12.43 -4.72 24.49
#